data_AF-A0A0G0SAS7-F1
#
_entry.id   AF-A0A0G0SAS7-F1
#
_cell.length_a   1.000
_cell.length_b   1.000
_cell.length_c   1.000
_cell.angle_alpha   90.00
_cell.angle_beta   90.00
_cell.angle_gamma   90.00
#
_symmetry.space_group_name_H-M   'P 1'
#
loop_
_entity.id
_entity.type
_entity.pdbx_description
1 polymer ?
#
loop_
_entity_poly.entity_id
_entity_poly.type
_entity_poly.pdbx_seq_one_letter_code
_entity_poly.pdbx_strand_id
1 'polypeptide(L)' 'MARMEFDAIFIRNQDGTLEPRQVVRIGGVTMGPGVKFGGGVSFGGIDLTKFLGRAFEVQTDNGVLVITGIYGK' A
#
# COMPACT_ATOMS: atom_id res chain seq x y z
N MET A 1 -6.00 8.83 -12.63
CA MET A 1 -6.12 7.71 -11.67
C MET A 1 -5.91 6.41 -12.43
N ALA A 2 -5.34 5.41 -11.78
CA ALA A 2 -5.07 4.10 -12.36
C ALA A 2 -5.38 2.99 -11.34
N ARG A 3 -5.65 1.78 -11.84
CA ARG A 3 -5.82 0.59 -11.00
C ARG A 3 -4.49 -0.16 -10.93
N MET A 4 -4.02 -0.46 -9.73
CA MET A 4 -2.80 -1.23 -9.50
C MET A 4 -3.05 -2.36 -8.52
N GLU A 5 -2.58 -3.56 -8.87
CA GLU A 5 -2.66 -4.73 -7.99
C GLU A 5 -1.76 -4.54 -6.75
N PHE A 6 -2.18 -5.12 -5.62
CA PHE A 6 -1.45 -5.06 -4.35
C PHE A 6 0.04 -5.37 -4.53
N ASP A 7 0.37 -6.45 -5.23
CA ASP A 7 1.75 -6.93 -5.41
C ASP A 7 2.60 -6.03 -6.31
N ALA A 8 1.98 -5.10 -7.05
CA ALA A 8 2.68 -4.07 -7.82
C ALA A 8 3.09 -2.87 -6.96
N ILE A 9 2.50 -2.73 -5.77
CA ILE A 9 2.75 -1.61 -4.85
C ILE A 9 3.56 -2.08 -3.64
N PHE A 10 3.29 -3.29 -3.16
CA PHE A 10 3.90 -3.85 -1.96
C PHE A 10 4.61 -5.18 -2.25
N ILE A 11 5.66 -5.43 -1.47
CA ILE A 11 6.36 -6.70 -1.39
C ILE A 11 5.87 -7.39 -0.12
N ARG A 12 5.55 -8.69 -0.23
CA ARG A 12 5.35 -9.55 0.93
C ARG A 12 6.65 -10.31 1.21
N ASN A 13 7.25 -10.01 2.35
CA ASN A 13 8.48 -10.67 2.80
C ASN A 13 8.18 -12.09 3.32
N GLN A 14 9.22 -12.93 3.39
CA GLN A 14 9.10 -14.31 3.88
C GLN A 14 8.59 -14.39 5.33
N ASP A 15 8.90 -13.39 6.15
CA ASP A 15 8.45 -13.28 7.54
C ASP A 15 6.98 -12.81 7.67
N GLY A 16 6.29 -12.60 6.55
CA GLY A 16 4.90 -12.15 6.51
C GLY A 16 4.72 -10.64 6.63
N THR A 17 5.80 -9.87 6.78
CA THR A 17 5.74 -8.40 6.72
C THR A 17 5.54 -7.90 5.29
N LEU A 18 5.04 -6.68 5.19
CA LEU A 18 4.85 -5.94 3.95
C LEU A 18 5.84 -4.79 3.88
N GLU A 19 6.26 -4.47 2.67
CA GLU A 19 7.17 -3.37 2.38
C GLU A 19 6.76 -2.64 1.09
N PRO A 20 6.77 -1.29 1.03
CA PRO A 20 6.48 -0.56 -0.20
C PRO A 20 7.59 -0.73 -1.24
N ARG A 21 7.22 -0.95 -2.51
CA ARG A 21 8.18 -0.97 -3.64
C ARG A 21 8.72 0.41 -4.00
N GLN A 22 7.95 1.45 -3.68
CA GLN A 22 8.28 2.86 -3.90
C GLN A 22 7.60 3.72 -2.84
N VAL A 23 7.75 5.04 -2.93
CA VAL A 23 7.08 5.95 -2.00
C VAL A 23 5.57 5.89 -2.25
N VAL A 24 4.82 5.57 -1.19
CA VAL A 24 3.37 5.44 -1.17
C VAL A 24 2.79 6.36 -0.11
N ARG A 25 1.68 7.01 -0.43
CA ARG A 25 0.89 7.80 0.51
C ARG A 25 -0.52 7.23 0.62
N ILE A 26 -0.97 6.96 1.85
CA ILE A 26 -2.30 6.43 2.14
C ILE A 26 -2.79 6.98 3.48
N GLY A 27 -4.07 7.41 3.54
CA GLY A 27 -4.67 7.90 4.78
C GLY A 27 -3.88 9.04 5.46
N GLY A 28 -3.21 9.88 4.65
CA GLY A 28 -2.36 10.96 5.14
C GLY A 28 -0.94 10.56 5.56
N VAL A 29 -0.62 9.26 5.61
CA VAL A 29 0.72 8.75 5.97
C VAL A 29 1.51 8.45 4.70
N THR A 30 2.79 8.84 4.69
CA THR A 30 3.74 8.53 3.62
C THR A 30 4.76 7.50 4.11
N MET A 31 5.01 6.47 3.32
CA MET A 31 5.99 5.42 3.58
C MET A 31 6.72 5.05 2.30
N GLY A 32 7.91 4.49 2.41
CA GLY A 32 8.73 4.10 1.26
C GLY A 32 9.50 2.81 1.48
N PRO A 33 10.37 2.43 0.53
CA PRO A 33 11.19 1.23 0.61
C PRO A 33 12.00 1.19 1.92
N GLY A 34 12.15 0.00 2.49
CA GLY A 34 12.77 -0.24 3.80
C GLY A 34 11.81 -0.18 5.00
N VAL A 35 10.60 0.37 4.86
CA VAL A 35 9.59 0.33 5.92
C VAL A 35 8.90 -1.02 5.92
N LYS A 36 9.02 -1.78 7.01
CA LYS A 36 8.37 -3.08 7.19
C LYS A 36 7.22 -3.00 8.19
N PHE A 37 6.06 -3.55 7.83
CA PHE A 37 4.89 -3.58 8.68
C PHE A 37 4.12 -4.89 8.54
N GLY A 38 3.48 -5.35 9.61
CA GLY A 38 2.68 -6.57 9.63
C GLY A 38 1.20 -6.29 9.91
N GLY A 39 0.44 -7.36 10.12
CA GLY A 39 -0.98 -7.24 10.50
C GLY A 39 -1.14 -6.50 11.82
N GLY A 40 -2.18 -5.67 11.92
CA GLY A 40 -2.43 -4.83 13.09
C GLY A 40 -1.79 -3.44 13.04
N VAL A 41 -0.87 -3.18 12.10
CA VAL A 41 -0.39 -1.81 11.82
C VAL A 41 -1.42 -1.11 10.93
N SER A 42 -1.86 0.08 11.34
CA SER A 42 -2.84 0.88 10.60
C SER A 42 -2.25 2.21 10.14
N PHE A 43 -2.35 2.50 8.85
CA PHE A 43 -1.95 3.77 8.25
C PHE A 43 -3.20 4.61 7.98
N GLY A 44 -3.40 5.68 8.74
CA GLY A 44 -4.65 6.46 8.67
C GLY A 44 -5.90 5.62 8.93
N GLY A 45 -5.80 4.62 9.83
CA GLY A 45 -6.90 3.68 10.13
C GLY A 45 -7.04 2.50 9.17
N ILE A 46 -6.15 2.38 8.18
CA ILE A 46 -6.21 1.31 7.17
C ILE A 46 -5.14 0.25 7.46
N ASP A 47 -5.59 -0.98 7.70
CA ASP A 47 -4.72 -2.16 7.78
C ASP A 47 -4.57 -2.80 6.40
N LEU A 48 -3.40 -2.59 5.79
CA LEU A 48 -3.09 -3.04 4.44
C LEU A 48 -3.05 -4.57 4.28
N THR A 49 -2.82 -5.33 5.37
CA THR A 49 -2.80 -6.80 5.26
C THR A 49 -4.18 -7.39 4.98
N LYS A 50 -5.26 -6.61 5.19
CA LYS A 50 -6.63 -7.02 4.88
C LYS A 50 -6.97 -6.97 3.39
N PHE A 51 -6.07 -6.42 2.57
CA PHE A 51 -6.30 -6.18 1.14
C PHE A 51 -5.30 -6.93 0.25
N LEU A 52 -4.64 -7.96 0.80
CA LEU A 52 -3.80 -8.87 0.00
C LEU A 52 -4.60 -9.43 -1.20
N GLY A 53 -3.98 -9.37 -2.38
CA GLY A 53 -4.60 -9.83 -3.63
C GLY A 53 -5.73 -8.94 -4.17
N ARG A 54 -5.90 -7.71 -3.64
CA ARG A 54 -6.85 -6.73 -4.19
C ARG A 54 -6.14 -5.63 -4.97
N ALA A 55 -6.92 -4.92 -5.77
CA ALA A 55 -6.43 -3.75 -6.48
C ALA A 55 -6.77 -2.46 -5.73
N PHE A 56 -5.87 -1.49 -5.85
CA PHE A 56 -6.02 -0.14 -5.35
C PHE A 56 -6.26 0.84 -6.49
N GLU A 57 -7.06 1.86 -6.22
CA GLU A 57 -7.05 3.07 -7.01
C GLU A 57 -5.88 3.93 -6.56
N VAL A 58 -5.05 4.33 -7.53
CA VAL A 58 -3.88 5.16 -7.27
C VAL A 58 -3.83 6.37 -8.18
N GLN A 59 -3.23 7.42 -7.65
CA GLN A 59 -2.79 8.58 -8.40
C GLN A 59 -1.28 8.73 -8.22
N THR A 60 -0.56 9.04 -9.30
CA THR A 60 0.85 9.39 -9.22
C THR A 60 0.99 10.89 -9.07
N ASP A 61 1.71 11.33 -8.05
CA ASP A 61 2.04 12.73 -7.81
C ASP A 61 3.55 12.85 -7.56
N ASN A 62 4.29 13.48 -8.50
CA ASN A 62 5.74 13.66 -8.40
C ASN A 62 6.53 12.36 -8.05
N GLY A 63 6.10 11.22 -8.59
CA GLY A 63 6.72 9.92 -8.32
C GLY A 63 6.25 9.22 -7.03
N VAL A 64 5.34 9.84 -6.27
CA VAL A 64 4.66 9.21 -5.13
C VAL A 64 3.37 8.55 -5.60
N LEU A 65 3.15 7.30 -5.20
CA LEU A 65 1.86 6.65 -5.38
C LEU A 65 0.91 7.03 -4.24
N VAL A 66 -0.08 7.84 -4.55
CA VAL A 66 -1.16 8.19 -3.63
C VAL A 66 -2.29 7.18 -3.80
N ILE A 67 -2.57 6.38 -2.78
CA ILE A 67 -3.71 5.46 -2.75
C ILE A 67 -4.95 6.27 -2.40
N THR A 68 -5.87 6.42 -3.37
CA THR A 68 -7.09 7.23 -3.24
C THR A 68 -8.32 6.38 -2.93
N GLY A 69 -8.28 5.09 -3.26
CA GLY A 69 -9.40 4.18 -3.07
C GLY A 69 -8.93 2.73 -2.95
N ILE A 70 -9.70 1.94 -2.22
CA ILE A 70 -9.51 0.49 -2.11
C ILE A 70 -10.78 -0.15 -2.62
N TYR A 71 -10.74 -0.77 -3.79
CA TYR A 71 -11.89 -1.49 -4.30
C TYR A 71 -11.99 -2.84 -3.59
N GLY A 72 -13.04 -3.03 -2.78
CA GLY A 72 -13.50 -4.33 -2.36
C GLY A 72 -14.36 -4.98 -3.44
N LYS A 73 -14.34 -6.32 -3.50
CA LYS A 73 -15.50 -7.05 -4.03
C LYS A 73 -16.72 -6.73 -3.16
#